data_AF-A0A0D2BSA6-F1
#
_entry.id   AF-A0A0D2BSA6-F1
#
_cell.length_a   1.000
_cell.length_b   1.000
_cell.length_c   1.000
_cell.angle_alpha   90.00
_cell.angle_beta   90.00
_cell.angle_gamma   90.00
#
_symmetry.space_group_name_H-M   'P 1'
#
loop_
_entity.id
_entity.type
_entity.pdbx_description
1 polymer ?
#
loop_
_entity_poly.entity_id
_entity_poly.type
_entity_poly.pdbx_seq_one_letter_code
_entity_poly.pdbx_strand_id
1 'polypeptide(L)'
;MKFVRQKCPDIPVPEVRGAWEVDEQDGEKTGYFAVSVLPGSILRDLWPTLTDGEKKTVLDDLAEILVQLRCVQAPENSMIGAVDGIGPAADLRAGGTVLGGPFPSECDFNEWLLSLIHPESRQHCSDFFVETIHGCLAGLSAHQIRFSHGDLGMHDILVEGGRITGIIDWEYAGWYPEYWEYVKMIQFSREKQFLCWCQQCWDIGGLKVRYDREFVVDNMLDSQVRHGARVIKRPR
;
A
#
# COMPACT_ATOMS: atom_id res chain seq x y z
N MET A 1 13.33 1.42 -1.47
CA MET A 1 14.29 1.54 -0.35
C MET A 1 15.31 2.69 -0.46
N LYS A 2 16.23 2.75 -1.46
CA LYS A 2 17.23 3.85 -1.56
C LYS A 2 16.59 5.25 -1.54
N PHE A 3 15.50 5.41 -2.28
CA PHE A 3 14.69 6.62 -2.31
C PHE A 3 14.20 7.04 -0.90
N VAL A 4 13.60 6.10 -0.16
CA VAL A 4 13.09 6.33 1.21
C VAL A 4 14.21 6.78 2.13
N ARG A 5 15.36 6.10 2.11
CA ARG A 5 16.51 6.46 2.94
C ARG A 5 17.04 7.87 2.64
N GLN A 6 16.92 8.33 1.40
CA GLN A 6 17.33 9.68 1.00
C GLN A 6 16.31 10.75 1.41
N LYS A 7 15.00 10.46 1.28
CA LYS A 7 13.92 11.43 1.50
C LYS A 7 13.39 11.46 2.93
N CYS A 8 13.52 10.34 3.65
CA CYS A 8 13.04 10.12 5.00
C CYS A 8 14.12 9.37 5.79
N PRO A 9 15.24 10.04 6.15
CA PRO A 9 16.40 9.38 6.75
C PRO A 9 16.13 8.76 8.11
N ASP A 10 15.08 9.19 8.81
CA ASP A 10 14.70 8.69 10.13
C ASP A 10 13.79 7.45 10.07
N ILE A 11 13.29 7.07 8.88
CA ILE A 11 12.53 5.83 8.71
C ILE A 11 13.51 4.67 8.63
N PRO A 12 13.43 3.68 9.55
CA PRO A 12 14.30 2.52 9.49
C PRO A 12 13.91 1.62 8.32
N VAL A 13 14.75 1.61 7.28
CA VAL A 13 14.58 0.74 6.10
C VAL A 13 15.82 -0.10 5.85
N PRO A 14 15.69 -1.31 5.28
CA PRO A 14 16.84 -2.13 4.95
C PRO A 14 17.79 -1.43 3.95
N GLU A 15 19.09 -1.59 4.16
CA GLU A 15 20.11 -1.11 3.25
C GLU A 15 20.33 -2.09 2.11
N VAL A 16 20.14 -1.64 0.87
CA VAL A 16 20.47 -2.43 -0.33
C VAL A 16 21.98 -2.55 -0.47
N ARG A 17 22.52 -3.77 -0.32
CA ARG A 17 23.95 -4.08 -0.40
C ARG A 17 24.41 -4.49 -1.80
N GLY A 18 23.49 -4.95 -2.64
CA GLY A 18 23.78 -5.35 -4.02
C GLY A 18 22.53 -5.89 -4.72
N ALA A 19 22.58 -5.93 -6.05
CA ALA A 19 21.55 -6.53 -6.89
C ALA A 19 22.23 -7.27 -8.06
N TRP A 20 21.66 -8.39 -8.48
CA TRP A 20 22.16 -9.20 -9.59
C TRP A 20 21.00 -9.94 -10.28
N GLU A 21 21.20 -10.36 -11.52
CA GLU A 21 20.27 -11.19 -12.28
C GLU A 21 20.85 -12.59 -12.43
N VAL A 22 19.99 -13.59 -12.43
CA VAL A 22 20.33 -14.98 -12.73
C VAL A 22 19.47 -15.43 -13.90
N ASP A 23 20.10 -16.04 -14.91
CA ASP A 23 19.38 -16.69 -16.00
C ASP A 23 18.80 -18.02 -15.49
N GLU A 24 17.49 -18.20 -15.64
CA GLU A 24 16.75 -19.41 -15.29
C GLU A 24 16.86 -20.47 -16.40
N GLN A 25 16.51 -21.73 -16.06
CA GLN A 25 16.65 -22.86 -16.98
C GLN A 25 15.74 -22.78 -18.21
N ASP A 26 14.64 -22.04 -18.12
CA ASP A 26 13.67 -21.79 -19.19
C ASP A 26 14.02 -20.56 -20.06
N GLY A 27 15.11 -19.86 -19.72
CA GLY A 27 15.56 -18.65 -20.40
C GLY A 27 14.94 -17.36 -19.85
N GLU A 28 14.12 -17.43 -18.80
CA GLU A 28 13.72 -16.24 -18.04
C GLU A 28 14.88 -15.70 -17.20
N LYS A 29 14.76 -14.46 -16.72
CA LYS A 29 15.73 -13.85 -15.82
C LYS A 29 15.07 -13.52 -14.49
N THR A 30 15.69 -13.97 -13.41
CA THR A 30 15.27 -13.62 -12.05
C THR A 30 16.21 -12.59 -11.45
N GLY A 31 15.67 -11.45 -11.06
CA GLY A 31 16.39 -10.41 -10.32
C GLY A 31 16.42 -10.70 -8.83
N TYR A 32 17.58 -10.54 -8.21
CA TYR A 32 17.79 -10.65 -6.78
C TYR A 32 18.44 -9.38 -6.26
N PHE A 33 18.16 -9.04 -5.01
CA PHE A 33 18.90 -8.03 -4.28
C PHE A 33 19.11 -8.45 -2.82
N ALA A 34 20.27 -8.10 -2.29
CA ALA A 34 20.61 -8.35 -0.90
C ALA A 34 20.37 -7.08 -0.08
N VAL A 35 19.73 -7.23 1.08
CA VAL A 35 19.50 -6.15 2.03
C VAL A 35 20.13 -6.44 3.39
N SER A 36 20.37 -5.40 4.18
CA SER A 36 20.72 -5.56 5.59
C SER A 36 19.55 -6.14 6.39
N VAL A 37 19.86 -7.00 7.36
CA VAL A 37 18.89 -7.43 8.37
C VAL A 37 18.68 -6.30 9.36
N LEU A 38 17.42 -5.99 9.67
CA LEU A 38 17.02 -5.07 10.74
C LEU A 38 16.64 -5.88 11.99
N PRO A 39 16.84 -5.33 13.21
CA PRO A 39 16.51 -6.03 14.45
C PRO A 39 14.99 -6.11 14.66
N GLY A 40 14.55 -6.94 15.61
CA GLY A 40 13.15 -7.10 15.97
C GLY A 40 12.41 -8.24 15.28
N SER A 41 11.10 -8.30 15.52
CA SER A 41 10.19 -9.30 14.94
C SER A 41 8.95 -8.64 14.36
N ILE A 42 8.23 -9.36 13.50
CA ILE A 42 7.05 -8.85 12.80
C ILE A 42 5.97 -8.44 13.80
N LEU A 43 5.44 -7.22 13.65
CA LEU A 43 4.44 -6.62 14.54
C LEU A 43 3.17 -7.48 14.63
N ARG A 44 2.71 -8.03 13.51
CA ARG A 44 1.55 -8.93 13.47
C ARG A 44 1.67 -10.09 14.46
N ASP A 45 2.87 -10.67 14.55
CA ASP A 45 3.12 -11.86 15.37
C ASP A 45 3.36 -11.48 16.84
N LEU A 46 3.95 -10.30 17.08
CA LEU A 46 4.17 -9.75 18.42
C LEU A 46 2.91 -9.11 19.04
N TRP A 47 1.97 -8.61 18.24
CA TRP A 47 0.83 -7.82 18.74
C TRP A 47 0.05 -8.46 19.92
N PRO A 48 -0.21 -9.79 19.93
CA PRO A 48 -0.93 -10.42 21.04
C PRO A 48 -0.16 -10.41 22.37
N THR A 49 1.16 -10.25 22.34
CA THR A 49 2.03 -10.30 23.52
C THR A 49 2.42 -8.90 24.04
N LEU A 50 2.28 -7.86 23.21
CA LEU A 50 2.54 -6.48 23.60
C LEU A 50 1.54 -5.98 24.64
N THR A 51 2.05 -5.24 25.62
CA THR A 51 1.23 -4.46 26.55
C THR A 51 0.54 -3.30 25.84
N ASP A 52 -0.52 -2.74 26.42
CA ASP A 52 -1.20 -1.56 25.86
C ASP A 52 -0.27 -0.35 25.75
N GLY A 53 0.69 -0.22 26.67
CA GLY A 53 1.74 0.80 26.62
C GLY A 53 2.64 0.64 25.40
N GLU A 54 3.16 -0.56 25.16
CA GLU A 54 4.01 -0.85 23.99
C GLU A 54 3.24 -0.70 22.69
N LYS A 55 1.99 -1.17 22.62
CA LYS A 55 1.14 -0.96 21.44
C LYS A 55 0.95 0.52 21.15
N LYS A 56 0.68 1.33 22.18
CA LYS A 56 0.60 2.77 22.02
C LYS A 56 1.90 3.35 21.47
N THR A 57 3.05 2.96 22.02
CA THR A 57 4.35 3.43 21.54
C THR A 57 4.61 3.06 20.08
N VAL A 58 4.30 1.81 19.67
CA VAL A 58 4.41 1.39 18.27
C VAL A 58 3.50 2.22 17.36
N LEU A 59 2.26 2.47 17.77
CA LEU A 59 1.32 3.28 17.00
C LEU A 59 1.72 4.77 16.93
N ASP A 60 2.34 5.30 17.98
CA ASP A 60 2.90 6.66 17.98
C ASP A 60 4.11 6.74 17.02
N ASP A 61 5.04 5.76 17.06
CA ASP A 61 6.17 5.66 16.12
C ASP A 61 5.66 5.57 14.66
N LEU A 62 4.61 4.77 14.41
CA LEU A 62 4.04 4.61 13.07
C LEU A 62 3.39 5.91 12.57
N ALA A 63 2.75 6.68 13.45
CA ALA A 63 2.19 7.98 13.09
C ALA A 63 3.29 8.95 12.63
N GLU A 64 4.44 8.97 13.32
CA GLU A 64 5.58 9.81 12.94
C GLU A 64 6.17 9.38 11.59
N ILE A 65 6.27 8.07 11.34
CA ILE A 65 6.70 7.52 10.04
C ILE A 65 5.74 7.94 8.93
N LEU A 66 4.43 7.83 9.14
CA LEU A 66 3.42 8.24 8.15
C LEU A 66 3.51 9.73 7.82
N VAL A 67 3.72 10.59 8.82
CA VAL A 67 3.94 12.04 8.59
C VAL A 67 5.13 12.24 7.65
N GLN A 68 6.26 11.58 7.93
CA GLN A 68 7.45 11.70 7.08
C GLN A 68 7.20 11.23 5.64
N LEU A 69 6.58 10.06 5.45
CA LEU A 69 6.26 9.53 4.11
C LEU A 69 5.36 10.48 3.33
N ARG A 70 4.31 11.01 3.96
CA ARG A 70 3.33 11.88 3.30
C ARG A 70 3.85 13.28 3.02
N CYS A 71 4.86 13.74 3.77
CA CYS A 71 5.58 14.98 3.46
C CYS A 71 6.40 14.90 2.17
N VAL A 72 6.71 13.69 1.68
CA VAL A 72 7.39 13.51 0.40
C VAL A 72 6.44 13.87 -0.74
N GLN A 73 6.64 15.07 -1.31
CA GLN A 73 5.89 15.55 -2.45
C GLN A 73 6.39 14.87 -3.73
N ALA A 74 5.46 14.49 -4.59
CA ALA A 74 5.78 14.07 -5.94
C ALA A 74 6.40 15.26 -6.71
N PRO A 75 7.46 15.05 -7.50
CA PRO A 75 7.94 16.05 -8.46
C PRO A 75 6.80 16.58 -9.35
N GLU A 76 6.94 17.80 -9.87
CA GLU A 76 5.99 18.35 -10.84
C GLU A 76 5.84 17.40 -12.04
N ASN A 77 4.59 17.17 -12.47
CA ASN A 77 4.22 16.24 -13.54
C ASN A 77 4.57 14.77 -13.28
N SER A 78 4.73 14.37 -12.02
CA SER A 78 4.86 12.95 -11.67
C SER A 78 3.62 12.19 -12.09
N MET A 79 3.85 11.04 -12.71
CA MET A 79 2.80 10.07 -13.02
C MET A 79 2.54 9.16 -11.81
N ILE A 80 1.34 8.60 -11.73
CA ILE A 80 1.01 7.56 -10.75
C ILE A 80 1.71 6.28 -11.19
N GLY A 81 2.57 5.73 -10.32
CA GLY A 81 3.44 4.62 -10.66
C GLY A 81 4.71 4.58 -9.81
N ALA A 82 5.74 3.93 -10.34
CA ALA A 82 7.02 3.80 -9.64
C ALA A 82 7.68 5.17 -9.39
N VAL A 83 8.56 5.22 -8.37
CA VAL A 83 9.21 6.47 -7.93
C VAL A 83 10.13 7.12 -8.98
N ASP A 84 10.55 6.38 -9.99
CA ASP A 84 11.35 6.87 -11.10
C ASP A 84 10.54 7.66 -12.14
N GLY A 85 9.21 7.70 -12.00
CA GLY A 85 8.28 8.42 -12.87
C GLY A 85 8.02 7.76 -14.22
N ILE A 86 8.63 6.60 -14.49
CA ILE A 86 8.48 5.86 -15.76
C ILE A 86 8.03 4.42 -15.56
N GLY A 87 8.26 3.85 -14.38
CA GLY A 87 7.85 2.51 -14.03
C GLY A 87 6.36 2.45 -13.69
N PRO A 88 5.76 1.26 -13.83
CA PRO A 88 4.32 1.09 -13.65
C PRO A 88 3.90 1.26 -12.19
N ALA A 89 2.62 1.52 -11.99
CA ALA A 89 1.93 1.30 -10.74
C ALA A 89 1.72 -0.19 -10.48
N ALA A 90 1.70 -0.55 -9.21
CA ALA A 90 1.47 -1.89 -8.71
C ALA A 90 0.38 -1.86 -7.63
N ASP A 91 -0.50 -2.85 -7.65
CA ASP A 91 -1.53 -3.05 -6.63
C ASP A 91 -1.61 -4.54 -6.32
N LEU A 92 -1.61 -4.91 -5.03
CA LEU A 92 -1.73 -6.29 -4.58
C LEU A 92 -2.99 -6.99 -5.17
N ARG A 93 -4.06 -6.25 -5.47
CA ARG A 93 -5.25 -6.78 -6.16
C ARG A 93 -4.90 -7.46 -7.49
N ALA A 94 -3.92 -6.96 -8.22
CA ALA A 94 -3.46 -7.57 -9.47
C ALA A 94 -2.67 -8.87 -9.27
N GLY A 95 -2.46 -9.32 -8.02
CA GLY A 95 -1.76 -10.55 -7.68
C GLY A 95 -0.32 -10.60 -8.18
N GLY A 96 0.33 -9.44 -8.31
CA GLY A 96 1.69 -9.31 -8.85
C GLY A 96 1.85 -9.60 -10.35
N THR A 97 0.77 -9.97 -11.04
CA THR A 97 0.82 -10.40 -12.46
C THR A 97 0.45 -9.29 -13.45
N VAL A 98 -0.27 -8.26 -13.01
CA VAL A 98 -0.72 -7.16 -13.86
C VAL A 98 -0.22 -5.83 -13.28
N LEU A 99 0.80 -5.28 -13.93
CA LEU A 99 1.27 -3.92 -13.69
C LEU A 99 0.55 -2.95 -14.63
N GLY A 100 0.31 -1.72 -14.19
CA GLY A 100 -0.41 -0.71 -14.97
C GLY A 100 0.32 0.60 -15.04
N GLY A 101 0.14 1.36 -16.12
CA GLY A 101 0.70 2.71 -16.23
C GLY A 101 2.19 2.73 -16.61
N PRO A 102 2.96 3.75 -16.21
CA PRO A 102 2.58 4.85 -15.32
C PRO A 102 1.42 5.68 -15.87
N PHE A 103 0.62 6.28 -14.98
CA PHE A 103 -0.61 6.99 -15.35
C PHE A 103 -0.45 8.51 -15.23
N PRO A 104 -0.80 9.29 -16.27
CA PRO A 104 -0.66 10.74 -16.23
C PRO A 104 -1.74 11.42 -15.38
N SER A 105 -2.83 10.72 -15.04
CA SER A 105 -3.88 11.23 -14.17
C SER A 105 -4.46 10.15 -13.28
N GLU A 106 -5.11 10.59 -12.18
CA GLU A 106 -5.91 9.72 -11.32
C GLU A 106 -7.09 9.08 -12.06
N CYS A 107 -7.63 9.75 -13.08
CA CYS A 107 -8.67 9.19 -13.93
C CYS A 107 -8.15 7.94 -14.67
N ASP A 108 -6.97 8.02 -15.31
CA ASP A 108 -6.38 6.87 -16.02
C ASP A 108 -6.03 5.73 -15.06
N PHE A 109 -5.58 6.07 -13.85
CA PHE A 109 -5.36 5.09 -12.80
C PHE A 109 -6.65 4.40 -12.36
N ASN A 110 -7.75 5.15 -12.19
CA ASN A 110 -9.05 4.61 -11.83
C ASN A 110 -9.62 3.68 -12.92
N GLU A 111 -9.44 4.02 -14.20
CA GLU A 111 -9.80 3.14 -15.31
C GLU A 111 -9.00 1.82 -15.28
N TRP A 112 -7.72 1.88 -14.92
CA TRP A 112 -6.93 0.67 -14.71
C TRP A 112 -7.44 -0.15 -13.52
N LEU A 113 -7.78 0.46 -12.38
CA LEU A 113 -8.37 -0.27 -11.25
C LEU A 113 -9.67 -0.99 -11.62
N LEU A 114 -10.51 -0.38 -12.45
CA LEU A 114 -11.72 -1.01 -12.97
C LEU A 114 -11.41 -2.18 -13.90
N SER A 115 -10.34 -2.08 -14.70
CA SER A 115 -9.91 -3.19 -15.56
C SER A 115 -9.47 -4.44 -14.79
N LEU A 116 -9.13 -4.29 -13.50
CA LEU A 116 -8.79 -5.41 -12.61
C LEU A 116 -10.02 -6.19 -12.10
N ILE A 117 -11.24 -5.67 -12.32
CA ILE A 117 -12.48 -6.38 -11.99
C ILE A 117 -12.54 -7.66 -12.82
N HIS A 118 -12.54 -8.81 -12.13
CA HIS A 118 -12.48 -10.10 -12.82
C HIS A 118 -13.75 -10.34 -13.67
N PRO A 119 -13.63 -10.73 -14.96
CA PRO A 119 -14.78 -10.93 -15.85
C PRO A 119 -15.82 -11.93 -15.33
N GLU A 120 -15.35 -12.96 -14.63
CA GLU A 120 -16.21 -13.95 -13.98
C GLU A 120 -16.60 -13.61 -12.52
N SER A 121 -16.40 -12.38 -12.05
CA SER A 121 -17.01 -11.96 -10.78
C SER A 121 -18.53 -12.00 -10.93
N ARG A 122 -19.24 -12.54 -9.93
CA ARG A 122 -20.71 -12.58 -9.94
C ARG A 122 -21.34 -11.20 -10.12
N GLN A 123 -20.65 -10.14 -9.69
CA GLN A 123 -21.14 -8.78 -9.84
C GLN A 123 -20.62 -8.10 -11.12
N HIS A 124 -19.58 -8.65 -11.78
CA HIS A 124 -19.16 -8.22 -13.12
C HIS A 124 -20.23 -8.57 -14.16
N CYS A 125 -20.95 -9.69 -14.00
CA CYS A 125 -22.10 -10.03 -14.86
C CYS A 125 -23.27 -9.02 -14.79
N SER A 126 -23.23 -8.05 -13.87
CA SER A 126 -24.22 -7.00 -13.75
C SER A 126 -23.58 -5.66 -14.03
N ASP A 127 -23.80 -5.12 -15.24
CA ASP A 127 -23.32 -3.81 -15.69
C ASP A 127 -23.54 -2.73 -14.61
N PHE A 128 -24.68 -2.76 -13.92
CA PHE A 128 -25.00 -1.86 -12.81
C PHE A 128 -23.90 -1.73 -11.72
N PHE A 129 -23.28 -2.83 -11.29
CA PHE A 129 -22.26 -2.77 -10.22
C PHE A 129 -20.97 -2.13 -10.71
N VAL A 130 -20.51 -2.50 -11.91
CA VAL A 130 -19.31 -1.92 -12.53
C VAL A 130 -19.54 -0.44 -12.83
N GLU A 131 -20.70 -0.08 -13.39
CA GLU A 131 -21.10 1.31 -13.64
C GLU A 131 -21.18 2.12 -12.34
N THR A 132 -21.66 1.52 -11.24
CA THR A 132 -21.70 2.19 -9.93
C THR A 132 -20.29 2.50 -9.43
N ILE A 133 -19.37 1.53 -9.49
CA ILE A 133 -17.97 1.73 -9.06
C ILE A 133 -17.31 2.79 -9.95
N HIS A 134 -17.50 2.71 -11.28
CA HIS A 134 -17.00 3.71 -12.24
C HIS A 134 -17.51 5.11 -11.91
N GLY A 135 -18.81 5.27 -11.68
CA GLY A 135 -19.40 6.56 -11.29
C GLY A 135 -18.87 7.09 -9.96
N CYS A 136 -18.60 6.22 -8.98
CA CYS A 136 -17.97 6.62 -7.73
C CYS A 136 -16.51 7.10 -7.94
N LEU A 137 -15.71 6.36 -8.71
CA LEU A 137 -14.32 6.70 -9.00
C LEU A 137 -14.18 7.99 -9.82
N ALA A 138 -15.11 8.26 -10.74
CA ALA A 138 -15.13 9.51 -11.50
C ALA A 138 -15.20 10.75 -10.58
N GLY A 139 -15.88 10.62 -9.43
CA GLY A 139 -15.95 11.65 -8.39
C GLY A 139 -14.71 11.76 -7.50
N LEU A 140 -13.74 10.86 -7.64
CA LEU A 140 -12.52 10.74 -6.82
C LEU A 140 -11.27 10.91 -7.69
N SER A 141 -11.16 12.01 -8.45
CA SER A 141 -10.12 12.21 -9.48
C SER A 141 -9.27 13.47 -9.30
N ALA A 142 -9.34 14.11 -8.12
CA ALA A 142 -8.70 15.40 -7.84
C ALA A 142 -7.74 15.35 -6.64
N HIS A 143 -7.23 14.18 -6.28
CA HIS A 143 -6.33 14.02 -5.15
C HIS A 143 -4.92 14.51 -5.49
N GLN A 144 -4.20 14.96 -4.45
CA GLN A 144 -2.78 15.20 -4.57
C GLN A 144 -2.02 13.88 -4.68
N ILE A 145 -0.96 13.87 -5.49
CA ILE A 145 -0.09 12.70 -5.60
C ILE A 145 0.98 12.76 -4.51
N ARG A 146 1.09 11.65 -3.75
CA ARG A 146 1.98 11.49 -2.60
C ARG A 146 2.74 10.18 -2.72
N PHE A 147 3.87 10.11 -2.02
CA PHE A 147 4.57 8.84 -1.88
C PHE A 147 3.75 7.89 -0.98
N SER A 148 3.64 6.64 -1.39
CA SER A 148 2.97 5.58 -0.63
C SER A 148 3.83 4.32 -0.63
N HIS A 149 3.80 3.59 0.48
CA HIS A 149 4.29 2.22 0.59
C HIS A 149 3.43 1.27 -0.25
N GLY A 150 2.11 1.46 -0.24
CA GLY A 150 1.15 0.68 -1.03
C GLY A 150 0.75 -0.67 -0.45
N ASP A 151 1.39 -1.09 0.65
CA ASP A 151 1.06 -2.31 1.41
C ASP A 151 1.44 -2.22 2.90
N LEU A 152 1.45 -1.02 3.52
CA LEU A 152 1.94 -0.89 4.89
C LEU A 152 1.01 -1.57 5.92
N GLY A 153 1.26 -2.83 6.22
CA GLY A 153 0.54 -3.61 7.21
C GLY A 153 1.38 -3.96 8.43
N MET A 154 0.73 -4.57 9.44
CA MET A 154 1.44 -5.14 10.59
C MET A 154 2.43 -6.24 10.20
N HIS A 155 2.31 -6.80 8.98
CA HIS A 155 3.23 -7.79 8.44
C HIS A 155 4.55 -7.20 7.94
N ASP A 156 4.59 -5.88 7.68
CA ASP A 156 5.75 -5.17 7.14
C ASP A 156 6.47 -4.28 8.16
N ILE A 157 6.06 -4.37 9.42
CA ILE A 157 6.62 -3.58 10.53
C ILE A 157 7.39 -4.52 11.45
N LEU A 158 8.68 -4.24 11.64
CA LEU A 158 9.53 -4.89 12.63
C LEU A 158 9.55 -4.08 13.92
N VAL A 159 9.44 -4.78 15.05
CA VAL A 159 9.41 -4.19 16.40
C VAL A 159 10.38 -4.90 17.33
N GLU A 160 11.09 -4.12 18.13
CA GLU A 160 11.93 -4.58 19.24
C GLU A 160 11.74 -3.66 20.44
N GLY A 161 11.52 -4.21 21.64
CA GLY A 161 11.34 -3.42 22.86
C GLY A 161 10.18 -2.40 22.79
N GLY A 162 9.11 -2.72 22.05
CA GLY A 162 7.96 -1.83 21.86
C GLY A 162 8.20 -0.63 20.94
N ARG A 163 9.31 -0.61 20.19
CA ARG A 163 9.64 0.44 19.20
C ARG A 163 9.75 -0.13 17.80
N ILE A 164 9.40 0.66 16.79
CA ILE A 164 9.58 0.27 15.39
C ILE A 164 11.09 0.28 15.05
N THR A 165 11.57 -0.84 14.56
CA THR A 165 12.97 -1.03 14.15
C THR A 165 13.13 -1.23 12.64
N GLY A 166 12.04 -1.38 11.90
CA GLY A 166 12.09 -1.55 10.45
C GLY A 166 10.74 -1.48 9.75
N ILE A 167 10.74 -0.88 8.56
CA ILE A 167 9.68 -0.95 7.57
C ILE A 167 10.23 -1.68 6.34
N ILE A 168 9.60 -2.80 5.98
CA ILE A 168 10.05 -3.71 4.91
C ILE A 168 9.00 -3.85 3.81
N ASP A 169 9.29 -4.63 2.78
CA ASP A 169 8.37 -4.97 1.69
C ASP A 169 7.83 -3.80 0.83
N TRP A 170 8.76 -3.08 0.21
CA TRP A 170 8.46 -1.88 -0.58
C TRP A 170 8.05 -2.17 -2.04
N GLU A 171 7.54 -3.37 -2.34
CA GLU A 171 7.30 -3.80 -3.73
C GLU A 171 6.17 -3.03 -4.44
N TYR A 172 5.20 -2.51 -3.67
CA TYR A 172 4.08 -1.69 -4.18
C TYR A 172 4.34 -0.18 -4.08
N ALA A 173 5.53 0.22 -3.63
CA ALA A 173 5.81 1.61 -3.29
C ALA A 173 5.96 2.51 -4.53
N GLY A 174 5.41 3.72 -4.44
CA GLY A 174 5.36 4.62 -5.58
C GLY A 174 4.64 5.92 -5.31
N TRP A 175 4.34 6.63 -6.40
CA TRP A 175 3.51 7.83 -6.41
C TRP A 175 2.06 7.42 -6.63
N TYR A 176 1.19 7.78 -5.68
CA TYR A 176 -0.23 7.43 -5.71
C TYR A 176 -1.09 8.59 -5.17
N PRO A 177 -2.42 8.59 -5.42
CA PRO A 177 -3.34 9.50 -4.75
C PRO A 177 -3.14 9.50 -3.23
N GLU A 178 -3.27 10.65 -2.57
CA GLU A 178 -2.95 10.82 -1.14
C GLU A 178 -3.76 9.94 -0.17
N TYR A 179 -4.89 9.40 -0.61
CA TYR A 179 -5.70 8.43 0.14
C TYR A 179 -5.16 7.00 0.04
N TRP A 180 -4.24 6.70 -0.87
CA TRP A 180 -3.87 5.34 -1.22
C TRP A 180 -3.32 4.58 -0.01
N GLU A 181 -2.39 5.20 0.71
CA GLU A 181 -1.85 4.62 1.94
C GLU A 181 -2.95 4.38 2.99
N TYR A 182 -3.95 5.28 3.10
CA TYR A 182 -5.09 5.12 4.00
C TYR A 182 -5.86 3.83 3.72
N VAL A 183 -6.19 3.57 2.45
CA VAL A 183 -7.00 2.39 2.11
C VAL A 183 -6.17 1.10 2.21
N LYS A 184 -4.89 1.14 1.82
CA LYS A 184 -4.00 -0.03 1.83
C LYS A 184 -3.63 -0.50 3.24
N MET A 185 -3.37 0.41 4.18
CA MET A 185 -3.12 0.04 5.58
C MET A 185 -4.30 -0.71 6.22
N ILE A 186 -5.53 -0.45 5.76
CA ILE A 186 -6.76 -1.05 6.30
C ILE A 186 -7.08 -2.37 5.58
N GLN A 187 -6.69 -2.53 4.31
CA GLN A 187 -7.07 -3.64 3.44
C GLN A 187 -6.71 -5.03 4.04
N PHE A 188 -5.58 -5.14 4.74
CA PHE A 188 -5.02 -6.44 5.17
C PHE A 188 -5.06 -6.70 6.67
N SER A 189 -5.46 -5.72 7.49
CA SER A 189 -5.56 -5.93 8.92
C SER A 189 -6.92 -6.49 9.32
N ARG A 190 -6.92 -7.44 10.26
CA ARG A 190 -8.11 -7.89 10.98
C ARG A 190 -8.08 -7.49 12.45
N GLU A 191 -6.99 -6.85 12.87
CA GLU A 191 -6.78 -6.46 14.24
C GLU A 191 -7.55 -5.16 14.51
N LYS A 192 -8.51 -5.21 15.44
CA LYS A 192 -9.50 -4.15 15.63
C LYS A 192 -8.89 -2.86 16.14
N GLN A 193 -7.91 -2.95 17.03
CA GLN A 193 -7.24 -1.78 17.61
C GLN A 193 -6.41 -1.06 16.54
N PHE A 194 -5.66 -1.80 15.73
CA PHE A 194 -4.89 -1.28 14.60
C PHE A 194 -5.80 -0.64 13.56
N LEU A 195 -6.91 -1.30 13.17
CA LEU A 195 -7.88 -0.75 12.23
C LEU A 195 -8.52 0.55 12.74
N CYS A 196 -8.91 0.57 14.02
CA CYS A 196 -9.48 1.76 14.66
C CYS A 196 -8.48 2.92 14.68
N TRP A 197 -7.22 2.63 14.95
CA TRP A 197 -6.13 3.60 14.90
C TRP A 197 -5.87 4.10 13.47
N CYS A 198 -5.81 3.20 12.48
CA CYS A 198 -5.61 3.56 11.08
C CYS A 198 -6.67 4.56 10.60
N GLN A 199 -7.92 4.43 11.04
CA GLN A 199 -8.97 5.38 10.65
C GLN A 199 -8.79 6.79 11.25
N GLN A 200 -7.97 6.94 12.30
CA GLN A 200 -7.85 8.16 13.12
C GLN A 200 -6.47 8.81 13.05
N CYS A 201 -5.45 8.11 12.56
CA CYS A 201 -4.06 8.58 12.57
C CYS A 201 -3.77 9.66 11.52
N TRP A 202 -4.66 9.89 10.57
CA TRP A 202 -4.44 10.81 9.45
C TRP A 202 -4.62 12.27 9.86
N ASP A 203 -3.50 12.98 9.84
CA ASP A 203 -3.42 14.42 10.07
C ASP A 203 -2.66 15.07 8.93
N ILE A 204 -3.23 16.12 8.33
CA ILE A 204 -2.58 16.93 7.31
C ILE A 204 -2.58 18.38 7.78
N GLY A 205 -1.42 18.90 8.20
CA GLY A 205 -1.27 20.29 8.62
C GLY A 205 -2.07 20.66 9.88
N GLY A 206 -2.29 19.71 10.80
CA GLY A 206 -3.07 19.89 12.02
C GLY A 206 -4.56 19.61 11.86
N LEU A 207 -5.00 19.17 10.69
CA LEU A 207 -6.39 18.83 10.41
C LEU A 207 -6.53 17.31 10.30
N LYS A 208 -7.48 16.76 11.08
CA LYS A 208 -7.88 15.36 10.95
C LYS A 208 -8.61 15.14 9.64
N VAL A 209 -8.11 14.20 8.85
CA VAL A 209 -8.65 13.85 7.53
C VAL A 209 -9.10 12.39 7.56
N ARG A 210 -10.16 12.07 6.81
CA ARG A 210 -10.61 10.70 6.57
C ARG A 210 -10.91 10.54 5.09
N TYR A 211 -10.61 9.35 4.58
CA TYR A 211 -10.89 8.96 3.20
C TYR A 211 -11.96 7.86 3.18
N ASP A 212 -13.10 8.13 3.83
CA ASP A 212 -14.17 7.14 4.02
C ASP A 212 -14.84 6.76 2.69
N ARG A 213 -14.94 7.69 1.74
CA ARG A 213 -15.55 7.44 0.43
C ARG A 213 -14.65 6.54 -0.41
N GLU A 214 -13.37 6.91 -0.45
CA GLU A 214 -12.29 6.19 -1.12
C GLU A 214 -12.18 4.78 -0.54
N PHE A 215 -12.22 4.65 0.79
CA PHE A 215 -12.24 3.35 1.47
C PHE A 215 -13.43 2.47 1.07
N VAL A 216 -14.65 3.03 1.01
CA VAL A 216 -15.83 2.25 0.60
C VAL A 216 -15.69 1.77 -0.85
N VAL A 217 -15.26 2.65 -1.75
CA VAL A 217 -15.06 2.31 -3.17
C VAL A 217 -13.93 1.28 -3.33
N ASP A 218 -12.83 1.43 -2.59
CA ASP A 218 -11.71 0.48 -2.61
C ASP A 218 -12.12 -0.92 -2.12
N ASN A 219 -12.96 -1.00 -1.07
CA ASN A 219 -13.54 -2.28 -0.63
C ASN A 219 -14.51 -2.88 -1.67
N MET A 220 -15.28 -2.04 -2.36
CA MET A 220 -16.14 -2.51 -3.45
C MET A 220 -15.28 -3.14 -4.55
N LEU A 221 -14.19 -2.47 -4.96
CA LEU A 221 -13.21 -3.00 -5.91
C LEU A 221 -12.58 -4.31 -5.41
N ASP A 222 -12.03 -4.33 -4.20
CA ASP A 222 -11.39 -5.52 -3.58
C ASP A 222 -12.32 -6.74 -3.60
N SER A 223 -13.62 -6.53 -3.35
CA SER A 223 -14.61 -7.62 -3.37
C SER A 223 -14.90 -8.21 -4.77
N GLN A 224 -14.47 -7.55 -5.85
CA GLN A 224 -14.64 -8.01 -7.24
C GLN A 224 -13.44 -8.75 -7.81
N VAL A 225 -12.29 -8.65 -7.16
CA VAL A 225 -11.05 -9.22 -7.67
C VAL A 225 -10.97 -10.69 -7.24
N ARG A 226 -10.66 -11.59 -8.18
CA ARG A 226 -10.38 -12.98 -7.84
C ARG A 226 -8.90 -13.12 -7.48
N HIS A 227 -8.61 -13.37 -6.21
CA HIS A 227 -7.30 -13.86 -5.78
C HIS A 227 -7.13 -15.34 -6.16
N GLY A 228 -6.88 -15.64 -7.44
CA GLY A 228 -6.71 -17.00 -7.94
C GLY A 228 -7.92 -17.93 -7.71
N ALA A 229 -7.67 -19.26 -7.65
CA ALA A 229 -8.70 -20.31 -7.54
C ALA A 229 -9.46 -20.34 -6.19
N ARG A 230 -9.14 -19.43 -5.26
CA ARG A 230 -9.85 -19.28 -4.00
C ARG A 230 -10.47 -17.90 -3.95
N VAL A 231 -11.79 -17.85 -4.06
CA VAL A 231 -12.55 -16.87 -3.31
C VAL A 231 -12.10 -17.06 -1.87
N ILE A 232 -11.26 -16.17 -1.34
CA ILE A 232 -11.13 -16.02 0.10
C ILE A 232 -12.51 -15.53 0.52
N LYS A 233 -13.44 -16.47 0.73
CA LYS A 233 -14.58 -16.24 1.59
C LYS A 233 -13.92 -15.82 2.90
N ARG A 234 -13.96 -14.52 3.22
CA ARG A 234 -13.61 -14.04 4.55
C ARG A 234 -14.35 -14.99 5.50
N PRO A 235 -13.66 -15.86 6.27
CA PRO A 235 -14.35 -16.75 7.19
C PRO A 235 -15.15 -15.87 8.14
N ARG A 236 -16.41 -16.23 8.35
CA ARG A 236 -17.30 -15.56 9.31
C ARG A 236 -16.70 -15.57 10.71
#